data_AF-A0A7S7TSU1-F1
#
_entry.id   AF-A0A7S7TSU1-F1
#
_cell.length_a   1.000
_cell.length_b   1.000
_cell.length_c   1.000
_cell.angle_alpha   90.00
_cell.angle_beta   90.00
_cell.angle_gamma   90.00
#
_symmetry.space_group_name_H-M   'P 1'
#
loop_
_entity.id
_entity.type
_entity.pdbx_description
1 polymer ?
#
loop_
_entity_poly.entity_id
_entity_poly.type
_entity_poly.pdbx_seq_one_letter_code
_entity_poly.pdbx_strand_id
1 'polypeptide(L)'
;MIGCLARLPIAMKIDKRLLEQFRWTFRSAALVAMAVIAAAATPAPESAIRWDAKNAYLKCDGAIDGTIAWPSAPQAACVAMLMCANERALSAERHQRLIEQIRRVPDCGEP
;
A
#
# COMPACT_ATOMS: atom_id res chain seq x y z
N MET A 1 31.77 -0.03 -12.08
CA MET A 1 30.66 -0.09 -13.06
C MET A 1 29.41 0.38 -12.32
N ILE A 2 28.74 1.51 -12.55
CA ILE A 2 28.72 2.59 -13.56
C ILE A 2 28.35 3.84 -12.72
N GLY A 3 29.16 4.91 -12.69
CA GLY A 3 28.95 6.11 -13.52
C GLY A 3 27.95 7.09 -12.87
N CYS A 4 28.36 7.98 -11.95
CA CYS A 4 28.78 9.39 -12.14
C CYS A 4 27.69 10.41 -12.54
N LEU A 5 27.82 11.61 -11.94
CA LEU A 5 27.20 12.93 -12.21
C LEU A 5 25.91 13.24 -11.42
N ALA A 6 25.97 13.93 -10.27
CA ALA A 6 26.35 15.33 -10.00
C ALA A 6 25.19 16.33 -10.14
N ARG A 7 24.73 16.90 -9.00
CA ARG A 7 24.77 18.36 -8.68
C ARG A 7 23.88 18.68 -7.48
N LEU A 8 24.49 19.22 -6.42
CA LEU A 8 23.86 20.11 -5.44
C LEU A 8 23.76 21.54 -6.04
N PRO A 9 23.31 22.57 -5.29
CA PRO A 9 21.94 23.04 -5.09
C PRO A 9 21.73 24.43 -5.73
N ILE A 10 20.49 24.87 -5.96
CA ILE A 10 20.24 26.29 -6.30
C ILE A 10 19.20 26.88 -5.34
N ALA A 11 19.72 27.62 -4.36
CA ALA A 11 18.95 28.58 -3.57
C ALA A 11 18.48 29.70 -4.52
N MET A 12 17.19 29.72 -4.84
CA MET A 12 16.61 30.69 -5.77
C MET A 12 16.24 31.97 -5.01
N LYS A 13 17.03 33.02 -5.22
CA LYS A 13 16.75 34.38 -4.73
C LYS A 13 15.71 35.00 -5.66
N ILE A 14 14.47 35.16 -5.18
CA ILE A 14 13.35 35.67 -5.96
C ILE A 14 13.41 37.20 -5.97
N ASP A 15 13.68 37.79 -7.13
CA ASP A 15 13.73 39.24 -7.35
C ASP A 15 12.31 39.84 -7.48
N LYS A 16 12.05 40.98 -6.84
CA LYS A 16 10.72 41.62 -6.80
C LYS A 16 10.15 42.00 -8.17
N ARG A 17 10.99 42.13 -9.20
CA ARG A 17 10.57 42.35 -10.61
C ARG A 17 9.84 41.15 -11.22
N LEU A 18 10.11 39.95 -10.75
CA LEU A 18 9.49 38.72 -11.25
C LEU A 18 8.02 38.60 -10.81
N LEU A 19 7.66 39.17 -9.66
CA LEU A 19 6.28 39.20 -9.15
C LEU A 19 5.40 40.20 -9.92
N GLU A 20 5.94 41.35 -10.30
CA GLU A 20 5.20 42.38 -11.06
C GLU A 20 4.98 41.96 -12.53
N GLN A 21 5.93 41.26 -13.13
CA GLN A 21 5.75 40.68 -14.47
C GLN A 21 4.69 39.56 -14.48
N PHE A 22 4.53 38.85 -13.36
CA PHE A 22 3.51 37.82 -13.18
C PHE A 22 2.09 38.41 -13.03
N ARG A 23 1.93 39.64 -12.54
CA ARG A 23 0.61 40.30 -12.41
C ARG A 23 0.02 40.75 -13.76
N TRP A 24 0.85 40.99 -14.77
CA TRP A 24 0.40 41.52 -16.06
C TRP A 24 -0.03 40.45 -17.08
N THR A 25 0.40 39.19 -16.91
CA THR A 25 0.11 38.10 -17.85
C THR A 25 -1.24 37.40 -17.62
N PHE A 26 -1.91 37.62 -16.49
CA PHE A 26 -3.13 36.90 -16.11
C PHE A 26 -4.44 37.47 -16.66
N ARG A 27 -4.42 38.56 -17.44
CA ARG A 27 -5.66 39.16 -17.97
C ARG A 27 -6.08 38.68 -19.37
N SER A 28 -5.21 38.02 -20.12
CA SER A 28 -5.50 37.70 -21.53
C SER A 28 -4.92 36.35 -21.95
N ALA A 29 -5.55 35.26 -21.52
CA ALA A 29 -5.58 34.00 -22.28
C ALA A 29 -6.47 33.00 -21.53
N ALA A 30 -7.71 32.92 -22.00
CA ALA A 30 -8.55 31.77 -21.75
C ALA A 30 -7.85 30.50 -22.30
N LEU A 31 -8.08 29.37 -21.62
CA LEU A 31 -7.81 27.99 -22.08
C LEU A 31 -6.33 27.57 -22.16
N VAL A 32 -5.77 27.15 -21.03
CA VAL A 32 -4.67 26.16 -21.04
C VAL A 32 -5.11 24.94 -20.24
N ALA A 33 -5.21 23.83 -20.95
CA ALA A 33 -5.76 22.56 -20.51
C ALA A 33 -5.07 22.00 -19.27
N MET A 34 -5.85 21.71 -18.22
CA MET A 34 -5.45 20.84 -17.12
C MET A 34 -5.45 19.39 -17.61
N ALA A 35 -4.30 18.89 -18.11
CA ALA A 35 -4.10 17.46 -18.31
C ALA A 35 -3.74 16.82 -16.95
N VAL A 36 -4.76 16.43 -16.18
CA VAL A 36 -4.57 15.63 -14.96
C VAL A 36 -4.17 14.22 -15.40
N ILE A 37 -2.89 13.86 -15.24
CA ILE A 37 -2.44 12.47 -15.43
C ILE A 37 -2.91 11.67 -14.22
N ALA A 38 -4.11 11.09 -14.31
CA ALA A 38 -4.54 10.04 -13.40
C ALA A 38 -3.82 8.74 -13.79
N ALA A 39 -2.65 8.50 -13.20
CA ALA A 39 -2.02 7.18 -13.24
C ALA A 39 -2.91 6.22 -12.44
N ALA A 40 -3.73 5.44 -13.14
CA ALA A 40 -4.54 4.39 -12.53
C ALA A 40 -3.61 3.30 -11.98
N ALA A 41 -3.25 3.40 -10.70
CA ALA A 41 -2.63 2.30 -9.99
C ALA A 41 -3.67 1.17 -9.90
N THR A 42 -3.55 0.18 -10.78
CA THR A 42 -4.38 -1.03 -10.69
C THR A 42 -4.01 -1.73 -9.40
N PRO A 43 -4.94 -1.93 -8.44
CA PRO A 43 -4.62 -2.68 -7.24
C PRO A 43 -4.21 -4.11 -7.66
N ALA A 44 -3.05 -4.55 -7.18
CA ALA A 44 -2.60 -5.91 -7.44
C ALA A 44 -3.65 -6.91 -6.92
N PRO A 45 -3.88 -8.04 -7.61
CA PRO A 45 -4.78 -9.06 -7.09
C PRO A 45 -4.28 -9.54 -5.72
N GLU A 46 -5.20 -9.84 -4.81
CA GLU A 46 -4.87 -10.21 -3.42
C GLU A 46 -3.92 -11.42 -3.34
N SER A 47 -4.01 -12.34 -4.31
CA SER A 47 -3.11 -13.48 -4.44
C SER A 47 -1.65 -13.09 -4.72
N ALA A 48 -1.41 -11.95 -5.38
CA ALA A 48 -0.08 -11.43 -5.67
C ALA A 48 0.54 -10.66 -4.49
N ILE A 49 -0.27 -10.29 -3.48
CA ILE A 49 0.24 -9.67 -2.26
C ILE A 49 1.05 -10.71 -1.48
N ARG A 50 2.29 -10.38 -1.16
CA ARG A 50 3.12 -11.25 -0.32
C ARG A 50 2.67 -11.16 1.14
N TRP A 51 2.78 -12.26 1.88
CA TRP A 51 2.36 -12.32 3.28
C TRP A 51 3.21 -11.44 4.22
N ASP A 52 4.41 -11.05 3.81
CA ASP A 52 5.29 -10.10 4.52
C ASP A 52 5.05 -8.62 4.17
N ALA A 53 4.12 -8.35 3.25
CA ALA A 53 3.79 -6.97 2.87
C ALA A 53 2.91 -6.29 3.93
N LYS A 54 3.05 -4.97 4.08
CA LYS A 54 2.23 -4.17 5.01
C LYS A 54 0.72 -4.22 4.75
N ASN A 55 0.32 -4.63 3.55
CA ASN A 55 -1.08 -4.78 3.15
C ASN A 55 -1.51 -6.25 3.06
N ALA A 56 -0.77 -7.18 3.68
CA ALA A 56 -1.11 -8.60 3.69
C ALA A 56 -2.47 -8.89 4.36
N TYR A 57 -2.95 -8.02 5.26
CA TYR A 57 -4.29 -8.12 5.86
C TYR A 57 -5.43 -8.11 4.82
N LEU A 58 -5.17 -7.65 3.60
CA LEU A 58 -6.14 -7.69 2.51
C LEU A 58 -6.49 -9.13 2.11
N LYS A 59 -5.57 -10.09 2.31
CA LYS A 59 -5.73 -11.50 1.96
C LYS A 59 -6.59 -12.30 2.94
N CYS A 60 -6.86 -11.76 4.13
CA CYS A 60 -7.41 -12.53 5.25
C CYS A 60 -8.77 -13.17 4.93
N ASP A 61 -9.67 -12.45 4.28
CA ASP A 61 -10.99 -13.00 3.93
C ASP A 61 -10.84 -14.19 2.97
N GLY A 62 -10.06 -14.03 1.90
CA GLY A 62 -9.79 -15.11 0.96
C GLY A 62 -9.05 -16.29 1.59
N ALA A 63 -8.16 -16.04 2.55
CA ALA A 63 -7.43 -17.09 3.25
C ALA A 63 -8.32 -17.89 4.23
N ILE A 64 -9.19 -17.19 4.98
CA ILE A 64 -10.17 -17.83 5.87
C ILE A 64 -11.19 -18.65 5.07
N ASP A 65 -11.66 -18.11 3.93
CA ASP A 65 -12.61 -18.78 3.04
C ASP A 65 -11.94 -19.86 2.16
N GLY A 66 -10.61 -20.01 2.24
CA GLY A 66 -9.84 -21.05 1.54
C GLY A 66 -9.58 -20.79 0.06
N THR A 67 -9.87 -19.60 -0.46
CA THR A 67 -9.59 -19.18 -1.84
C THR A 67 -8.15 -18.70 -2.03
N ILE A 68 -7.48 -18.30 -0.94
CA ILE A 68 -6.06 -17.96 -0.89
C ILE A 68 -5.36 -18.92 0.08
N ALA A 69 -4.26 -19.53 -0.36
CA ALA A 69 -3.50 -20.42 0.53
C ALA A 69 -2.73 -19.63 1.60
N TRP A 70 -2.78 -20.15 2.84
CA TRP A 70 -1.85 -19.78 3.89
C TRP A 70 -0.40 -20.12 3.49
N PRO A 71 0.61 -19.43 4.06
CA PRO A 71 2.00 -19.85 3.93
C PRO A 71 2.19 -21.33 4.28
N SER A 72 3.06 -22.04 3.56
CA SER A 72 3.30 -23.46 3.79
C SER A 72 4.11 -23.74 5.06
N ALA A 73 4.98 -22.82 5.48
CA ALA A 73 5.75 -22.94 6.72
C ALA A 73 4.84 -22.65 7.94
N PRO A 74 4.75 -23.54 8.94
CA PRO A 74 3.83 -23.38 10.08
C PRO A 74 3.99 -22.06 10.83
N GLN A 75 5.23 -21.64 11.10
CA GLN A 75 5.51 -20.37 11.80
C GLN A 75 5.05 -19.16 10.97
N ALA A 76 5.26 -19.19 9.65
CA ALA A 76 4.81 -18.12 8.76
C ALA A 76 3.28 -18.09 8.67
N ALA A 77 2.62 -19.25 8.66
CA ALA A 77 1.17 -19.35 8.70
C ALA A 77 0.62 -18.78 10.01
N CYS A 78 1.24 -19.13 11.14
CA CYS A 78 0.86 -18.60 12.44
C CYS A 78 0.93 -17.08 12.49
N VAL A 79 2.06 -16.49 12.07
CA VAL A 79 2.23 -15.02 12.02
C VAL A 79 1.18 -14.37 11.11
N ALA A 80 0.90 -14.96 9.95
CA ALA A 80 -0.12 -14.46 9.03
C ALA A 80 -1.53 -14.53 9.64
N MET A 81 -1.88 -15.63 10.31
CA MET A 81 -3.17 -15.80 10.96
C MET A 81 -3.36 -14.85 12.15
N LEU A 82 -2.32 -14.68 12.99
CA LEU A 82 -2.35 -13.71 14.10
C LEU A 82 -2.42 -12.27 13.59
N MET A 83 -1.76 -11.94 12.49
CA MET A 83 -1.94 -10.64 11.83
C MET A 83 -3.39 -10.44 11.39
N CYS A 84 -4.04 -11.44 10.81
CA CYS A 84 -5.46 -11.35 10.45
C CYS A 84 -6.38 -11.15 11.67
N ALA A 85 -6.08 -11.77 12.81
CA ALA A 85 -6.85 -11.58 14.04
C ALA A 85 -6.77 -10.14 14.58
N ASN A 86 -5.64 -9.44 14.34
CA ASN A 86 -5.35 -8.11 14.87
C ASN A 86 -5.66 -6.96 13.91
N GLU A 87 -5.36 -7.13 12.62
CA GLU A 87 -5.41 -6.03 11.64
C GLU A 87 -6.69 -6.02 10.79
N ARG A 88 -7.38 -7.16 10.64
CA ARG A 88 -8.59 -7.25 9.82
C ARG A 88 -9.84 -7.15 10.70
N ALA A 89 -10.73 -6.23 10.34
CA ALA A 89 -12.09 -6.24 10.88
C ALA A 89 -12.86 -7.45 10.32
N LEU A 90 -12.95 -8.52 11.11
CA LEU A 90 -13.66 -9.76 10.77
C LEU A 90 -15.05 -9.80 11.42
N SER A 91 -16.01 -10.46 10.77
CA SER A 91 -17.26 -10.84 11.43
C SER A 91 -16.99 -11.90 12.50
N ALA A 92 -17.92 -12.08 13.44
CA ALA A 92 -17.79 -13.09 14.50
C ALA A 92 -17.59 -14.51 13.94
N GLU A 93 -18.32 -14.86 12.88
CA GLU A 93 -18.23 -16.18 12.24
C GLU A 93 -16.87 -16.41 11.58
N ARG A 94 -16.33 -15.39 10.87
CA ARG A 94 -14.99 -15.48 10.28
C ARG A 94 -13.92 -15.53 11.34
N HIS A 95 -14.07 -14.75 12.41
CA HIS A 95 -13.14 -14.78 13.53
C HIS A 95 -13.10 -16.18 14.14
N GLN A 96 -14.25 -16.81 14.40
CA GLN A 96 -14.30 -18.18 14.91
C GLN A 96 -13.62 -19.19 13.96
N ARG A 97 -13.87 -19.09 12.65
CA ARG A 97 -13.17 -19.93 11.65
C ARG A 97 -11.66 -19.73 11.68
N LEU A 98 -11.19 -18.50 11.85
CA LEU A 98 -9.77 -18.19 11.99
C LEU A 98 -9.18 -18.85 13.24
N ILE A 99 -9.84 -18.76 14.40
CA ILE A 99 -9.41 -19.43 15.64
C ILE A 99 -9.32 -20.95 15.44
N GLU A 100 -10.31 -21.55 14.80
CA GLU A 100 -10.30 -22.99 14.50
C GLU A 100 -9.14 -23.39 13.57
N GLN A 101 -8.72 -22.51 12.65
CA GLN A 101 -7.56 -22.73 11.80
C GLN A 101 -6.25 -22.56 12.57
N ILE A 102 -6.12 -21.51 13.40
CA ILE A 102 -4.95 -21.25 14.25
C ILE A 102 -4.63 -22.45 15.13
N ARG A 103 -5.64 -23.03 15.78
CA ARG A 103 -5.50 -24.21 16.66
C ARG A 103 -4.99 -25.47 15.95
N ARG A 104 -5.04 -25.52 14.60
CA ARG A 104 -4.50 -26.64 13.81
C ARG A 104 -3.05 -26.43 13.42
N VAL A 105 -2.52 -25.22 13.59
CA VAL A 105 -1.12 -24.91 13.29
C VAL A 105 -0.27 -25.31 14.50
N PRO A 106 0.72 -26.21 14.35
CA PRO A 106 1.57 -26.60 15.47
C PRO A 106 2.36 -25.41 15.99
N ASP A 107 2.50 -25.32 17.31
CA ASP A 107 3.20 -24.25 18.03
C ASP A 107 2.65 -22.84 17.78
N CYS A 108 1.42 -22.71 17.27
CA CYS A 108 0.72 -21.43 17.18
C CYS A 108 -0.16 -21.23 18.43
N GLY A 109 0.11 -20.16 19.18
CA GLY A 109 -0.69 -19.79 20.36
C GLY A 109 -2.10 -19.32 20.00
N GLU A 110 -2.96 -19.15 21.02
CA GLU A 110 -4.24 -18.44 20.84
C GLU A 110 -3.98 -16.92 20.70
N PRO A 111 -4.70 -16.23 19.80
CA PRO A 111 -4.60 -14.78 19.62
C PRO A 111 -5.18 -13.97 20.78
#